data_AF-A0A7X5IEL0-F1
#
_entry.id   AF-A0A7X5IEL0-F1
#
_cell.length_a   1.000
_cell.length_b   1.000
_cell.length_c   1.000
_cell.angle_alpha   90.00
_cell.angle_beta   90.00
_cell.angle_gamma   90.00
#
_symmetry.space_group_name_H-M   'P 1'
#
loop_
_entity.id
_entity.type
_entity.pdbx_description
1 polymer ?
#
loop_
_entity_poly.entity_id
_entity_poly.type
_entity_poly.pdbx_seq_one_letter_code
_entity_poly.pdbx_strand_id
1 'polypeptide(L)'
;MTDDVAKKEITGEVAEGTAKGIKGGSHAWNNNCFRKNADPFREVMGAGIDSHPKEWNALINEMKDNGVEIVYREGVMAYSPAKGVAGQIVVDPNASYSALLHEYTHYLDDAAAGFPGMEYHFQTINRVKMELHAYMQEIKLAESLPLLDEKYEDIAEQLAKQLFENYRAERELLTSHLK
;
A
#
# COMPACT_ATOMS: atom_id res chain seq x y z
N MET A 1 -26.51 38.71 -29.40
CA MET A 1 -25.71 39.28 -28.29
C MET A 1 -26.68 39.42 -27.14
N THR A 2 -26.72 38.41 -26.28
CA THR A 2 -27.74 38.27 -25.24
C THR A 2 -27.05 38.22 -23.88
N ASP A 3 -27.57 39.09 -23.01
CA ASP A 3 -27.82 38.91 -21.59
C ASP A 3 -26.68 39.15 -20.59
N ASP A 4 -26.67 40.38 -20.08
CA ASP A 4 -26.33 40.74 -18.70
C ASP A 4 -27.31 40.06 -17.73
N VAL A 5 -26.79 39.26 -16.78
CA VAL A 5 -27.54 38.87 -15.58
C VAL A 5 -26.67 38.97 -14.33
N ALA A 6 -27.05 39.96 -13.52
CA ALA A 6 -26.96 40.15 -12.08
C ALA A 6 -26.15 39.14 -11.22
N LYS A 7 -25.19 39.69 -10.49
CA LYS A 7 -24.63 39.13 -9.24
C LYS A 7 -25.68 39.22 -8.13
N LYS A 8 -25.94 38.11 -7.43
CA LYS A 8 -26.71 38.07 -6.18
C LYS A 8 -25.87 37.38 -5.11
N GLU A 9 -25.44 38.15 -4.12
CA GLU A 9 -24.88 37.65 -2.87
C GLU A 9 -25.96 36.91 -2.07
N ILE A 10 -25.60 35.75 -1.53
CA ILE A 10 -26.38 35.06 -0.49
C ILE A 10 -25.38 34.64 0.60
N THR A 11 -25.39 35.41 1.68
CA THR A 11 -24.83 35.04 2.98
C THR A 11 -25.80 34.09 3.69
N GLY A 12 -25.31 32.93 4.13
CA GLY A 12 -26.07 31.98 4.94
C GLY A 12 -25.18 31.31 5.99
N GLU A 13 -25.46 31.63 7.25
CA GLU A 13 -24.97 30.98 8.47
C GLU A 13 -25.12 29.44 8.43
N VAL A 14 -24.15 28.72 8.99
CA VAL A 14 -24.28 27.29 9.29
C VAL A 14 -24.23 27.12 10.81
N ALA A 15 -25.33 26.61 11.35
CA ALA A 15 -25.55 26.38 12.77
C ALA A 15 -24.75 25.18 13.31
N GLU A 16 -24.21 25.35 14.52
CA GLU A 16 -23.67 24.29 15.38
C GLU A 16 -24.77 23.30 15.78
N GLY A 17 -24.59 22.02 15.42
CA GLY A 17 -25.46 20.91 15.80
C GLY A 17 -24.68 19.85 16.58
N THR A 18 -24.94 19.78 17.89
CA THR A 18 -24.43 18.76 18.81
C THR A 18 -25.00 17.37 18.52
N ALA A 19 -24.15 16.35 18.41
CA ALA A 19 -24.56 14.94 18.44
C ALA A 19 -23.90 14.20 19.61
N LYS A 20 -24.72 13.79 20.59
CA LYS A 20 -24.37 12.88 21.68
C LYS A 20 -24.41 11.42 21.18
N GLY A 21 -23.28 10.72 21.34
CA GLY A 21 -23.16 9.36 21.87
C GLY A 21 -23.75 8.17 21.08
N ILE A 22 -22.87 7.35 20.53
CA ILE A 22 -23.09 5.90 20.42
C ILE A 22 -21.84 5.19 20.97
N LYS A 23 -21.98 4.49 22.10
CA LYS A 23 -20.98 3.55 22.61
C LYS A 23 -21.19 2.21 21.91
N GLY A 24 -20.30 1.88 20.98
CA GLY A 24 -20.15 0.55 20.40
C GLY A 24 -18.69 0.13 20.53
N GLY A 25 -18.43 -0.96 21.25
CA GLY A 25 -17.09 -1.46 21.48
C GLY A 25 -16.44 -1.90 20.16
N SER A 26 -15.45 -1.14 19.71
CA SER A 26 -14.49 -1.65 18.72
C SER A 26 -13.40 -2.38 19.48
N HIS A 27 -13.28 -3.68 19.25
CA HIS A 27 -11.99 -4.35 19.42
C HIS A 27 -11.01 -3.57 18.55
N ALA A 28 -10.16 -2.80 19.20
CA ALA A 28 -9.12 -2.02 18.55
C ALA A 28 -8.18 -3.02 17.86
N TRP A 29 -8.36 -3.19 16.55
CA TRP A 29 -7.31 -3.67 15.69
C TRP A 29 -6.12 -2.75 15.94
N ASN A 30 -5.03 -3.33 16.45
CA ASN A 30 -3.86 -2.57 16.83
C ASN A 30 -3.29 -1.93 15.54
N ASN A 31 -3.64 -0.66 15.31
CA ASN A 31 -3.27 0.15 14.15
C ASN A 31 -1.76 0.46 14.17
N ASN A 32 -0.94 -0.56 13.96
CA ASN A 32 0.50 -0.42 13.76
C ASN A 32 0.87 -0.36 12.26
N CYS A 33 -0.13 -0.28 11.37
CA CYS A 33 0.04 -0.17 9.91
C CYS A 33 0.50 1.22 9.46
N PHE A 34 0.44 2.24 10.32
CA PHE A 34 0.91 3.59 10.01
C PHE A 34 2.28 3.83 10.67
N ARG A 35 3.30 3.09 10.20
CA ARG A 35 4.68 3.51 10.49
C ARG A 35 4.95 4.79 9.72
N LYS A 36 5.40 5.83 10.43
CA LYS A 36 6.00 7.01 9.81
C LYS A 36 7.16 6.49 8.94
N ASN A 37 7.07 6.64 7.61
CA ASN A 37 8.00 6.13 6.59
C ASN A 37 7.87 4.64 6.19
N ALA A 38 6.67 4.05 6.24
CA ALA A 38 6.44 2.70 5.69
C ALA A 38 6.74 2.62 4.18
N ASP A 39 6.48 3.71 3.44
CA ASP A 39 6.70 3.82 1.99
C ASP A 39 7.79 4.89 1.70
N PRO A 40 9.08 4.54 1.82
CA PRO A 40 10.17 5.50 1.64
C PRO A 40 10.33 5.95 0.19
N PHE A 41 9.86 5.16 -0.79
CA PHE A 41 9.88 5.53 -2.19
C PHE A 41 8.95 6.71 -2.51
N ARG A 42 7.83 6.85 -1.78
CA ARG A 42 6.93 8.00 -1.97
C ARG A 42 7.61 9.32 -1.68
N GLU A 43 8.49 9.36 -0.69
CA GLU A 43 9.23 10.57 -0.33
C GLU A 43 10.27 10.97 -1.39
N VAL A 44 10.78 10.00 -2.16
CA VAL A 44 11.79 10.23 -3.20
C VAL A 44 11.16 10.52 -4.56
N MET A 45 10.08 9.83 -4.92
CA MET A 45 9.54 9.83 -6.28
C MET A 45 8.08 10.29 -6.37
N GLY A 46 7.38 10.40 -5.24
CA GLY A 46 5.93 10.67 -5.21
C GLY A 46 5.09 9.43 -5.48
N ALA A 47 3.82 9.67 -5.86
CA ALA A 47 2.85 8.63 -6.13
C ALA A 47 3.29 7.77 -7.33
N GLY A 48 3.03 6.46 -7.25
CA GLY A 48 3.37 5.49 -8.29
C GLY A 48 2.61 5.72 -9.58
N ILE A 49 1.35 6.19 -9.49
CA ILE A 49 0.53 6.52 -10.66
C ILE A 49 1.15 7.65 -11.50
N ASP A 50 1.89 8.57 -10.88
CA ASP A 50 2.53 9.70 -11.56
C ASP A 50 3.98 9.39 -11.94
N SER A 51 4.73 8.75 -11.04
CA SER A 51 6.16 8.47 -11.22
C SER A 51 6.44 7.25 -12.11
N HIS A 52 5.57 6.24 -12.09
CA HIS A 52 5.71 4.97 -12.82
C HIS A 52 4.39 4.55 -13.49
N PRO A 53 3.76 5.42 -14.32
CA PRO A 53 2.42 5.19 -14.83
C PRO A 53 2.30 3.91 -15.66
N LYS A 54 3.36 3.51 -16.38
CA LYS A 54 3.32 2.33 -17.24
C LYS A 54 3.38 1.05 -16.42
N GLU A 55 4.34 0.98 -15.51
CA GLU A 55 4.59 -0.16 -14.63
C GLU A 55 3.43 -0.33 -13.64
N TRP A 56 2.95 0.78 -13.06
CA TRP A 56 1.76 0.79 -12.21
C TRP A 56 0.55 0.19 -12.92
N ASN A 57 0.22 0.68 -14.11
CA ASN A 57 -0.92 0.18 -14.87
C ASN A 57 -0.71 -1.27 -15.34
N ALA A 58 0.52 -1.68 -15.63
CA ALA A 58 0.83 -3.07 -15.97
C ALA A 58 0.47 -4.01 -14.82
N LEU A 59 0.92 -3.71 -13.59
CA LEU A 59 0.60 -4.53 -12.41
C LEU A 59 -0.91 -4.54 -12.12
N ILE A 60 -1.56 -3.37 -12.17
CA ILE A 60 -3.01 -3.28 -11.96
C ILE A 60 -3.79 -4.10 -12.99
N ASN A 61 -3.41 -4.03 -14.27
CA ASN A 61 -4.08 -4.78 -15.32
C ASN A 61 -3.81 -6.28 -15.21
N GLU A 62 -2.57 -6.69 -14.94
CA GLU A 62 -2.24 -8.10 -14.73
C GLU A 62 -3.03 -8.70 -13.55
N MET A 63 -3.13 -7.99 -12.42
CA MET A 63 -3.94 -8.42 -11.29
C MET A 63 -5.44 -8.53 -11.66
N LYS A 64 -5.99 -7.55 -12.38
CA LYS A 64 -7.38 -7.60 -12.86
C LYS A 64 -7.62 -8.79 -13.80
N ASP A 65 -6.72 -9.01 -14.75
CA ASP A 65 -6.81 -10.09 -15.73
C ASP A 65 -6.74 -11.47 -15.07
N ASN A 66 -6.07 -11.56 -13.91
CA ASN A 66 -6.01 -12.76 -13.08
C ASN A 66 -7.12 -12.85 -12.00
N GLY A 67 -8.10 -11.96 -12.03
CA GLY A 67 -9.29 -12.03 -11.17
C GLY A 67 -9.12 -11.45 -9.77
N VAL A 68 -8.07 -10.65 -9.51
CA VAL A 68 -7.94 -9.86 -8.28
C VAL A 68 -8.93 -8.69 -8.33
N GLU A 69 -9.70 -8.50 -7.26
CA GLU A 69 -10.52 -7.30 -7.10
C GLU A 69 -9.65 -6.09 -6.73
N ILE A 70 -9.75 -4.99 -7.48
CA ILE A 70 -9.00 -3.74 -7.19
C ILE A 70 -9.94 -2.73 -6.52
N VAL A 71 -9.60 -2.32 -5.30
CA VAL A 71 -10.35 -1.30 -4.54
C VAL A 71 -9.45 -0.11 -4.24
N TYR A 72 -9.80 1.08 -4.71
CA TYR A 72 -9.05 2.29 -4.39
C TYR A 72 -9.48 2.90 -3.05
N ARG A 73 -8.52 3.17 -2.16
CA ARG A 73 -8.76 3.80 -0.86
C ARG A 73 -7.52 4.57 -0.40
N GLU A 74 -7.68 5.87 -0.20
CA GLU A 74 -6.58 6.72 0.30
C GLU A 74 -6.07 6.25 1.67
N GLY A 75 -4.75 6.26 1.84
CA GLY A 75 -4.06 5.92 3.08
C GLY A 75 -4.01 4.43 3.41
N VAL A 76 -4.46 3.53 2.53
CA VAL A 76 -4.41 2.08 2.76
C VAL A 76 -3.86 1.37 1.53
N MET A 77 -2.80 0.61 1.73
CA MET A 77 -2.24 -0.33 0.76
C MET A 77 -2.23 -1.71 1.42
N ALA A 78 -2.88 -2.71 0.81
CA ALA A 78 -2.98 -4.06 1.35
C ALA A 78 -3.48 -5.08 0.32
N TYR A 79 -2.87 -6.26 0.29
CA TYR A 79 -3.43 -7.46 -0.30
C TYR A 79 -4.24 -8.25 0.74
N SER A 80 -5.44 -8.69 0.35
CA SER A 80 -6.35 -9.50 1.15
C SER A 80 -6.63 -10.83 0.43
N PRO A 81 -6.02 -11.94 0.88
CA PRO A 81 -6.18 -13.24 0.23
C PRO A 81 -7.59 -13.82 0.44
N ALA A 82 -8.03 -14.62 -0.51
CA ALA A 82 -9.29 -15.36 -0.43
C ALA A 82 -9.05 -16.84 -0.74
N LYS A 83 -9.86 -17.72 -0.15
CA LYS A 83 -9.65 -19.16 -0.31
C LYS A 83 -10.10 -19.63 -1.69
N GLY A 84 -9.17 -20.19 -2.45
CA GLY A 84 -9.39 -20.76 -3.79
C GLY A 84 -9.52 -19.73 -4.92
N VAL A 85 -9.38 -18.43 -4.64
CA VAL A 85 -9.47 -17.33 -5.63
C VAL A 85 -8.49 -16.21 -5.29
N ALA A 86 -8.21 -15.33 -6.25
CA ALA A 86 -7.13 -14.35 -6.16
C ALA A 86 -7.30 -13.24 -5.10
N GLY A 87 -8.46 -13.10 -4.47
CA GLY A 87 -8.69 -12.13 -3.40
C GLY A 87 -8.84 -10.69 -3.89
N GLN A 88 -8.44 -9.74 -3.05
CA GLN A 88 -8.61 -8.31 -3.27
C GLN A 88 -7.29 -7.58 -2.96
N ILE A 89 -7.01 -6.51 -3.70
CA ILE A 89 -5.99 -5.52 -3.34
C ILE A 89 -6.65 -4.16 -3.10
N VAL A 90 -6.33 -3.56 -1.96
CA VAL A 90 -6.66 -2.18 -1.63
C VAL A 90 -5.49 -1.31 -2.03
N VAL A 91 -5.72 -0.31 -2.87
CA VAL A 91 -4.70 0.53 -3.47
C VAL A 91 -4.89 1.98 -3.01
N ASP A 92 -3.89 2.52 -2.33
CA ASP A 92 -3.79 3.96 -2.08
C ASP A 92 -3.30 4.66 -3.36
N PRO A 93 -4.11 5.55 -3.98
CA PRO A 93 -3.69 6.28 -5.18
C PRO A 93 -2.43 7.13 -4.97
N ASN A 94 -2.13 7.49 -3.72
CA ASN A 94 -0.98 8.31 -3.36
C ASN A 94 0.26 7.49 -3.01
N ALA A 95 0.17 6.17 -2.90
CA ALA A 95 1.33 5.34 -2.57
C ALA A 95 2.32 5.26 -3.74
N SER A 96 3.57 4.97 -3.43
CA SER A 96 4.61 4.78 -4.44
C SER A 96 4.40 3.50 -5.24
N TYR A 97 5.09 3.41 -6.37
CA TYR A 97 5.14 2.18 -7.15
C TYR A 97 5.71 0.99 -6.36
N SER A 98 6.67 1.24 -5.46
CA SER A 98 7.25 0.19 -4.60
C SER A 98 6.23 -0.42 -3.66
N ALA A 99 5.34 0.39 -3.09
CA ALA A 99 4.27 -0.09 -2.24
C ALA A 99 3.26 -0.96 -3.02
N LEU A 100 2.93 -0.61 -4.27
CA LEU A 100 2.12 -1.50 -5.12
C LEU A 100 2.85 -2.81 -5.47
N LEU A 101 4.15 -2.73 -5.77
CA LEU A 101 4.99 -3.89 -6.04
C LEU A 101 5.05 -4.85 -4.83
N HIS A 102 5.04 -4.31 -3.61
CA HIS A 102 4.97 -5.07 -2.37
C HIS A 102 3.70 -5.93 -2.31
N GLU A 103 2.53 -5.31 -2.43
CA GLU A 103 1.26 -6.03 -2.39
C GLU A 103 1.07 -6.98 -3.58
N TYR A 104 1.56 -6.58 -4.75
CA TYR A 104 1.59 -7.45 -5.92
C TYR A 104 2.42 -8.72 -5.65
N THR A 105 3.54 -8.59 -4.93
CA THR A 105 4.35 -9.74 -4.54
C THR A 105 3.61 -10.68 -3.58
N HIS A 106 2.81 -10.13 -2.65
CA HIS A 106 1.93 -10.97 -1.82
C HIS A 106 0.88 -11.73 -2.65
N TYR A 107 0.30 -11.10 -3.66
CA TYR A 107 -0.59 -11.77 -4.60
C TYR A 107 0.13 -12.92 -5.33
N LEU A 108 1.36 -12.69 -5.81
CA LEU A 108 2.14 -13.73 -6.49
C LEU A 108 2.45 -14.91 -5.56
N ASP A 109 2.80 -14.64 -4.31
CA ASP A 109 3.05 -15.68 -3.30
C ASP A 109 1.78 -16.48 -2.99
N ASP A 110 0.62 -15.83 -2.86
CA ASP A 110 -0.67 -16.51 -2.64
C ASP A 110 -1.08 -17.36 -3.86
N ALA A 111 -0.89 -16.82 -5.07
CA ALA A 111 -1.12 -17.55 -6.32
C ALA A 111 -0.21 -18.78 -6.45
N ALA A 112 1.08 -18.63 -6.13
CA ALA A 112 2.04 -19.73 -6.15
C ALA A 112 1.70 -20.82 -5.10
N ALA A 113 1.08 -20.44 -3.99
CA ALA A 113 0.58 -21.36 -2.98
C ALA A 113 -0.81 -21.96 -3.32
N GLY A 114 -1.44 -21.54 -4.42
CA GLY A 114 -2.75 -22.03 -4.86
C GLY A 114 -3.92 -21.40 -4.12
N PHE A 115 -3.81 -20.14 -3.70
CA PHE A 115 -4.83 -19.38 -2.96
C PHE A 115 -5.33 -20.09 -1.69
N PRO A 116 -4.44 -20.44 -0.75
CA PRO A 116 -4.81 -21.16 0.47
C PRO A 116 -5.75 -20.36 1.40
N GLY A 117 -5.84 -19.04 1.24
CA GLY A 117 -6.66 -18.15 2.05
C GLY A 117 -6.04 -17.76 3.40
N MET A 118 -6.74 -16.90 4.15
CA MET A 118 -6.23 -16.22 5.35
C MET A 118 -5.53 -17.10 6.39
N GLU A 119 -5.98 -18.34 6.58
CA GLU A 119 -5.42 -19.29 7.55
C GLU A 119 -3.91 -19.55 7.32
N TYR A 120 -3.50 -19.59 6.05
CA TYR A 120 -2.11 -19.76 5.65
C TYR A 120 -1.28 -18.50 5.95
N HIS A 121 -1.86 -17.33 5.70
CA HIS A 121 -1.22 -16.02 5.89
C HIS A 121 -1.05 -15.65 7.37
N PHE A 122 -1.89 -16.21 8.25
CA PHE A 122 -1.73 -16.03 9.70
C PHE A 122 -0.65 -16.93 10.33
N GLN A 123 -0.11 -17.90 9.59
CA GLN A 123 1.03 -18.67 10.07
C GLN A 123 2.28 -17.80 10.03
N THR A 124 2.90 -17.57 11.20
CA THR A 124 4.06 -16.69 11.37
C THR A 124 5.18 -16.97 10.35
N ILE A 125 5.45 -18.25 10.08
CA ILE A 125 6.50 -18.64 9.14
C ILE A 125 6.20 -18.23 7.70
N ASN A 126 4.94 -18.34 7.26
CA ASN A 126 4.54 -17.97 5.90
C ASN A 126 4.55 -16.46 5.77
N ARG A 127 3.98 -15.77 6.76
CA ARG A 127 3.96 -14.30 6.76
C ARG A 127 5.38 -13.73 6.70
N VAL A 128 6.29 -14.17 7.56
CA VAL A 128 7.70 -13.71 7.53
C VAL A 128 8.38 -13.97 6.18
N LYS A 129 8.09 -15.11 5.53
CA LYS A 129 8.64 -15.41 4.19
C LYS A 129 8.08 -14.49 3.12
N MET A 130 6.78 -14.23 3.14
CA MET A 130 6.10 -13.36 2.17
C MET A 130 6.53 -11.91 2.34
N GLU A 131 6.57 -11.39 3.57
CA GLU A 131 7.12 -10.05 3.85
C GLU A 131 8.57 -9.95 3.34
N LEU A 132 9.42 -10.94 3.64
CA LEU A 132 10.79 -10.96 3.15
C LEU A 132 10.83 -10.90 1.62
N HIS A 133 10.01 -11.69 0.92
CA HIS A 133 9.97 -11.69 -0.53
C HIS A 133 9.57 -10.31 -1.07
N ALA A 134 8.51 -9.71 -0.53
CA ALA A 134 8.02 -8.40 -0.93
C ALA A 134 9.09 -7.30 -0.73
N TYR A 135 9.67 -7.18 0.47
CA TYR A 135 10.74 -6.21 0.72
C TYR A 135 11.99 -6.45 -0.13
N MET A 136 12.32 -7.71 -0.48
CA MET A 136 13.43 -7.98 -1.40
C MET A 136 13.16 -7.48 -2.82
N GLN A 137 11.90 -7.44 -3.28
CA GLN A 137 11.56 -6.84 -4.58
C GLN A 137 11.72 -5.31 -4.53
N GLU A 138 11.28 -4.68 -3.43
CA GLU A 138 11.46 -3.24 -3.23
C GLU A 138 12.94 -2.84 -3.14
N ILE A 139 13.75 -3.63 -2.44
CA ILE A 139 15.20 -3.40 -2.33
C ILE A 139 15.88 -3.54 -3.69
N LYS A 140 15.54 -4.57 -4.48
CA LYS A 140 16.06 -4.71 -5.85
C LYS A 140 15.67 -3.53 -6.73
N LEU A 141 14.44 -3.04 -6.60
CA LEU A 141 14.00 -1.83 -7.30
C LEU A 141 14.89 -0.64 -6.89
N ALA A 142 15.13 -0.45 -5.59
CA ALA A 142 15.96 0.65 -5.08
C ALA A 142 17.40 0.58 -5.61
N GLU A 143 18.01 -0.61 -5.55
CA GLU A 143 19.35 -0.89 -6.08
C GLU A 143 19.45 -0.70 -7.60
N SER A 144 18.33 -0.85 -8.33
CA SER A 144 18.29 -0.62 -9.78
C SER A 144 18.17 0.85 -10.19
N LEU A 145 17.75 1.74 -9.29
CA LEU A 145 17.49 3.15 -9.63
C LEU A 145 18.67 3.87 -10.30
N PRO A 146 19.94 3.70 -9.86
CA PRO A 146 21.08 4.33 -10.52
C PRO A 146 21.29 3.87 -11.97
N LEU A 147 20.80 2.68 -12.32
CA LEU A 147 20.83 2.17 -13.71
C LEU A 147 19.77 2.84 -14.59
N LEU A 148 18.72 3.40 -13.99
CA LEU A 148 17.64 4.09 -14.67
C LEU A 148 17.95 5.58 -14.84
N ASP A 149 18.52 6.21 -13.80
CA ASP A 149 18.85 7.63 -13.78
C ASP A 149 19.94 7.91 -12.74
N GLU A 150 21.04 8.54 -13.15
CA GLU A 150 22.22 8.83 -12.31
C GLU A 150 21.88 9.71 -11.10
N LYS A 151 20.80 10.50 -11.15
CA LYS A 151 20.38 11.35 -10.03
C LYS A 151 20.03 10.56 -8.76
N TYR A 152 19.85 9.25 -8.86
CA TYR A 152 19.52 8.38 -7.74
C TYR A 152 20.72 7.70 -7.08
N GLU A 153 21.96 7.90 -7.57
CA GLU A 153 23.16 7.26 -7.01
C GLU A 153 23.28 7.43 -5.49
N ASP A 154 23.08 8.65 -4.99
CA ASP A 154 23.25 8.97 -3.56
C ASP A 154 22.08 8.48 -2.67
N ILE A 155 20.89 8.25 -3.25
CA ILE A 155 19.66 7.93 -2.49
C ILE A 155 19.32 6.44 -2.52
N ALA A 156 19.75 5.71 -3.54
CA ALA A 156 19.43 4.29 -3.73
C ALA A 156 19.87 3.43 -2.53
N GLU A 157 21.08 3.63 -2.03
CA GLU A 157 21.59 2.90 -0.85
C GLU A 157 20.78 3.23 0.41
N GLN A 158 20.35 4.49 0.57
CA GLN A 158 19.55 4.92 1.72
C GLN A 158 18.14 4.30 1.68
N LEU A 159 17.53 4.24 0.48
CA LEU A 159 16.25 3.56 0.27
C LEU A 159 16.34 2.08 0.61
N ALA A 160 17.35 1.37 0.06
CA ALA A 160 17.56 -0.05 0.33
C ALA A 160 17.74 -0.33 1.83
N LYS A 161 18.55 0.49 2.53
CA LYS A 161 18.73 0.39 3.98
C LYS A 161 17.42 0.61 4.74
N GLN A 162 16.65 1.63 4.38
CA GLN A 162 15.38 1.94 5.05
C GLN A 162 14.35 0.82 4.86
N LEU A 163 14.25 0.25 3.65
CA LEU A 163 13.39 -0.90 3.37
C LEU A 163 13.81 -2.14 4.17
N PHE A 164 15.11 -2.39 4.30
CA PHE A 164 15.62 -3.48 5.11
C PHE A 164 15.29 -3.29 6.60
N GLU A 165 15.40 -2.08 7.14
CA GLU A 165 14.99 -1.78 8.51
C GLU A 165 13.47 -1.90 8.71
N ASN A 166 12.66 -1.51 7.71
CA ASN A 166 11.21 -1.73 7.73
C ASN A 166 10.89 -3.23 7.85
N TYR A 167 11.51 -4.07 7.01
CA TYR A 167 11.41 -5.53 7.10
C TYR A 167 11.83 -6.06 8.48
N ARG A 168 12.99 -5.63 9.01
CA ARG A 168 13.48 -6.10 10.32
C ARG A 168 12.49 -5.78 11.43
N ALA A 169 11.99 -4.56 11.45
CA ALA A 169 11.02 -4.13 12.44
C ALA A 169 9.68 -4.86 12.27
N GLU A 170 9.25 -5.17 11.04
CA GLU A 170 8.05 -5.96 10.80
C GLU A 170 8.23 -7.41 11.26
N ARG A 171 9.33 -8.05 10.87
CA ARG A 171 9.71 -9.39 11.33
C ARG A 171 9.72 -9.48 12.86
N GLU A 172 10.25 -8.47 13.56
CA GLU A 172 10.21 -8.45 15.03
C GLU A 172 8.77 -8.43 15.57
N LEU A 173 7.87 -7.63 14.99
CA LEU A 173 6.46 -7.65 15.37
C LEU A 173 5.84 -9.03 15.14
N LEU A 174 6.07 -9.62 13.95
CA LEU A 174 5.53 -10.92 13.58
C LEU A 174 6.02 -12.04 14.48
N THR A 175 7.25 -11.96 14.98
CA THR A 175 7.88 -13.01 15.79
C THR A 175 7.87 -12.72 17.29
N SER A 176 7.31 -11.59 17.72
CA SER A 176 7.30 -11.15 19.11
C SER A 176 6.68 -12.16 20.09
N HIS A 177 5.69 -12.93 19.63
CA HIS A 177 5.01 -13.96 20.42
C HIS A 177 5.80 -15.28 20.55
N LEU A 178 6.92 -15.43 19.84
CA LEU A 178 7.79 -16.61 19.91
C LEU A 178 8.91 -16.48 20.97
N LYS A 179 8.95 -15.35 21.68
CA LYS A 179 9.96 -15.05 22.72
C LYS A 179 9.65 -15.74 24.04
#